data_AF-A0A955VLN3-F1
#
_entry.id   AF-A0A955VLN3-F1
#
_cell.length_a   1.000
_cell.length_b   1.000
_cell.length_c   1.000
_cell.angle_alpha   90.00
_cell.angle_beta   90.00
_cell.angle_gamma   90.00
#
_symmetry.space_group_name_H-M   'P 1'
#
loop_
_entity.id
_entity.type
_entity.pdbx_description
1 polymer ?
#
loop_
_entity_poly.entity_id
_entity_poly.type
_entity_poly.pdbx_seq_one_letter_code
_entity_poly.pdbx_strand_id
1 'polypeptide(L)'
;MSLSESQQTVARVLADTLFPGGDALPAGGAIVPENLASFLETIAPEKKKGLLTALSLFEYAALILLYGGRFSRLSDERRERYVESWMRSRIATRRIIYRALRDTFAFLYYQDPRTWEGIAYPGPPVGLKRD
;
A
#
# COMPACT_ATOMS: atom_id res chain seq x y z
N MET A 1 1.59 -15.58 -11.33
CA MET A 1 2.77 -14.69 -11.31
C MET A 1 2.95 -14.21 -9.89
N SER A 2 4.06 -14.57 -9.25
CA SER A 2 4.44 -14.08 -7.92
C SER A 2 5.05 -12.67 -8.03
N LEU A 3 5.00 -11.91 -6.93
CA LEU A 3 5.65 -10.61 -6.80
C LEU A 3 7.17 -10.75 -6.91
N SER A 4 7.84 -9.87 -7.66
CA SER A 4 9.31 -9.80 -7.64
C SER A 4 9.82 -9.28 -6.28
N GLU A 5 11.08 -9.56 -5.93
CA GLU A 5 11.69 -9.06 -4.69
C GLU A 5 11.61 -7.52 -4.58
N SER A 6 11.80 -6.82 -5.71
CA SER A 6 11.68 -5.37 -5.75
C SER A 6 10.25 -4.92 -5.44
N GLN A 7 9.24 -5.60 -5.98
CA GLN A 7 7.83 -5.29 -5.72
C GLN A 7 7.42 -5.60 -4.28
N GLN A 8 7.91 -6.69 -3.71
CA GLN A 8 7.72 -7.00 -2.29
C GLN A 8 8.34 -5.91 -1.41
N THR A 9 9.56 -5.49 -1.74
CA THR A 9 10.27 -4.44 -0.98
C THR A 9 9.54 -3.11 -1.05
N VAL A 10 9.14 -2.63 -2.24
CA VAL A 10 8.41 -1.35 -2.35
C VAL A 10 7.03 -1.45 -1.70
N ALA A 11 6.32 -2.58 -1.80
CA ALA A 11 5.04 -2.75 -1.13
C ALA A 11 5.18 -2.66 0.38
N ARG A 12 6.17 -3.32 0.98
CA ARG A 12 6.45 -3.22 2.42
C ARG A 12 6.75 -1.79 2.85
N VAL A 13 7.71 -1.13 2.18
CA VAL A 13 8.12 0.23 2.53
C VAL A 13 7.00 1.25 2.34
N LEU A 14 6.23 1.12 1.25
CA LEU A 14 5.08 2.01 1.02
C LEU A 14 4.00 1.78 2.07
N ALA A 15 3.75 0.54 2.48
CA ALA A 15 2.80 0.23 3.55
C ALA A 15 3.23 0.83 4.88
N ASP A 16 4.51 0.71 5.28
CA ASP A 16 5.05 1.38 6.47
C ASP A 16 4.94 2.91 6.36
N THR A 17 5.15 3.48 5.17
CA THR A 17 5.04 4.94 4.97
C THR A 17 3.59 5.43 5.08
N LEU A 18 2.62 4.65 4.59
CA LEU A 18 1.20 5.00 4.65
C LEU A 18 0.57 4.71 6.02
N PHE A 19 1.06 3.67 6.69
CA PHE A 19 0.57 3.17 7.97
C PHE A 19 1.77 2.83 8.86
N PRO A 20 2.40 3.83 9.52
CA PRO A 20 3.60 3.62 10.32
C PRO A 20 3.39 2.73 11.57
N GLY A 21 2.14 2.46 11.93
CA GLY A 21 1.78 1.78 13.17
C GLY A 21 1.81 2.72 14.37
N GLY A 22 1.65 2.16 15.55
CA GLY A 22 1.64 2.86 16.85
C GLY A 22 1.34 1.87 17.97
N ASP A 23 1.12 2.37 19.19
CA ASP A 23 0.99 1.51 20.39
C ASP A 23 -0.07 0.40 20.26
N ALA A 24 -1.17 0.69 19.57
CA ALA A 24 -2.28 -0.26 19.35
C ALA A 24 -2.46 -0.67 17.88
N LEU A 25 -1.57 -0.25 16.98
CA LEU A 25 -1.69 -0.51 15.54
C LEU A 25 -0.40 -1.12 14.98
N PRO A 26 -0.46 -2.28 14.30
CA PRO A 26 0.73 -2.85 13.67
C PRO A 26 1.22 -1.95 12.53
N ALA A 27 2.53 -1.93 12.28
CA ALA A 27 3.07 -1.25 11.10
C ALA A 27 2.58 -1.90 9.80
N GLY A 28 2.28 -1.10 8.78
CA GLY A 28 1.69 -1.55 7.53
C GLY A 28 2.54 -2.57 6.78
N GLY A 29 3.87 -2.46 6.86
CA GLY A 29 4.82 -3.38 6.24
C GLY A 29 4.79 -4.80 6.83
N ALA A 30 4.23 -4.99 8.03
CA ALA A 30 4.00 -6.32 8.61
C ALA A 30 2.67 -6.95 8.16
N ILE A 31 1.72 -6.16 7.65
CA ILE A 31 0.36 -6.61 7.33
C ILE A 31 0.13 -6.69 5.81
N VAL A 32 0.39 -5.57 5.12
CA VAL A 32 -0.01 -5.39 3.73
C VAL A 32 0.68 -6.39 2.78
N PRO A 33 2.00 -6.67 2.89
CA PRO A 33 2.65 -7.62 1.98
C PRO A 33 2.10 -9.04 2.09
N GLU A 34 1.74 -9.49 3.30
CA GLU A 34 1.13 -10.82 3.55
C GLU A 34 -0.21 -10.92 2.83
N ASN A 35 -1.06 -9.90 3.01
CA ASN A 35 -2.39 -9.84 2.43
C ASN A 35 -2.38 -9.57 0.92
N LEU A 36 -1.36 -8.86 0.41
CA LEU A 36 -1.23 -8.51 -1.00
C LEU A 36 -1.08 -9.76 -1.88
N ALA A 37 -0.27 -10.73 -1.47
CA ALA A 37 -0.05 -11.94 -2.26
C ALA A 37 -1.37 -12.69 -2.51
N SER A 38 -2.16 -12.92 -1.46
CA SER A 38 -3.48 -13.56 -1.53
C SER A 38 -4.46 -12.73 -2.36
N PHE A 39 -4.50 -11.41 -2.17
CA PHE A 39 -5.37 -10.52 -2.93
C PHE A 39 -5.07 -10.52 -4.43
N LEU A 40 -3.80 -10.60 -4.82
CA LEU A 40 -3.42 -10.67 -6.24
C LEU A 40 -3.88 -11.95 -6.94
N GLU A 41 -4.27 -12.99 -6.21
CA GLU A 41 -4.86 -14.21 -6.77
C GLU A 41 -6.39 -14.14 -6.90
N THR A 42 -7.06 -13.17 -6.27
CA THR A 42 -8.52 -13.02 -6.33
C THR A 42 -9.00 -12.04 -7.40
N ILE A 43 -8.11 -11.19 -7.92
CA ILE A 43 -8.45 -10.15 -8.90
C ILE A 43 -8.17 -10.57 -10.34
N ALA A 44 -8.89 -9.95 -11.28
CA ALA A 44 -8.69 -10.18 -12.71
C ALA A 44 -7.24 -9.90 -13.16
N PRO A 45 -6.69 -10.65 -14.13
CA PRO A 45 -5.30 -10.52 -14.60
C PRO A 45 -4.90 -9.10 -15.01
N GLU A 46 -5.81 -8.34 -15.62
CA GLU A 46 -5.60 -6.96 -16.06
C GLU A 46 -5.42 -6.02 -14.87
N LYS A 47 -6.22 -6.21 -13.81
CA LYS A 47 -6.11 -5.44 -12.56
C LYS A 47 -4.81 -5.79 -11.83
N LYS A 48 -4.45 -7.07 -11.76
CA LYS A 48 -3.16 -7.55 -11.23
C LYS A 48 -1.99 -6.87 -11.94
N LYS A 49 -1.98 -6.92 -13.29
CA LYS A 49 -0.94 -6.26 -14.09
C LYS A 49 -0.90 -4.75 -13.85
N GLY A 50 -2.06 -4.09 -13.78
CA GLY A 50 -2.16 -2.66 -13.52
C GLY A 50 -1.57 -2.25 -12.17
N LEU A 51 -1.93 -2.98 -11.10
CA LEU A 51 -1.42 -2.73 -9.75
C LEU A 51 0.10 -2.94 -9.67
N LEU A 52 0.61 -4.04 -10.23
CA LEU A 52 2.04 -4.33 -10.27
C LEU A 52 2.83 -3.29 -11.08
N THR A 53 2.24 -2.79 -12.17
CA THR A 53 2.82 -1.72 -12.99
C THR A 53 2.85 -0.41 -12.22
N ALA A 54 1.77 -0.07 -11.50
CA ALA A 54 1.71 1.12 -10.65
C ALA A 54 2.77 1.09 -9.55
N LEU A 55 2.95 -0.05 -8.88
CA LEU A 55 3.98 -0.28 -7.86
C LEU A 55 5.40 -0.08 -8.41
N SER A 56 5.72 -0.70 -9.55
CA SER A 56 7.03 -0.54 -10.19
C SER A 56 7.26 0.90 -10.64
N LEU A 57 6.26 1.54 -11.25
CA LEU A 57 6.39 2.94 -11.69
C LEU A 57 6.63 3.88 -10.51
N PHE A 58 5.92 3.67 -9.40
CA PHE A 58 6.09 4.45 -8.17
C PHE A 58 7.50 4.27 -7.58
N GLU A 59 8.02 3.04 -7.53
CA GLU A 59 9.37 2.73 -7.04
C GLU A 59 10.46 3.48 -7.83
N TYR A 60 10.41 3.41 -9.16
CA TYR A 60 11.47 3.91 -10.03
C TYR A 60 11.33 5.39 -10.38
N ALA A 61 10.12 5.96 -10.34
CA ALA A 61 9.93 7.37 -10.60
C ALA A 61 10.64 8.27 -9.57
N ALA A 62 10.94 7.79 -8.37
CA ALA A 62 11.75 8.51 -7.39
C ALA A 62 13.16 8.88 -7.93
N LEU A 63 13.74 8.02 -8.78
CA LEU A 63 15.01 8.31 -9.45
C LEU A 63 14.86 9.46 -10.45
N ILE A 64 13.82 9.40 -11.28
CA ILE A 64 13.57 10.39 -12.34
C ILE A 64 13.19 11.74 -11.75
N LEU A 65 12.49 11.75 -10.61
CA LEU A 65 12.09 12.97 -9.91
C LEU A 65 13.15 13.53 -8.98
N LEU A 66 14.41 13.07 -9.12
CA LEU A 66 15.59 13.58 -8.40
C LEU A 66 15.49 13.47 -6.87
N TYR A 67 14.77 12.47 -6.34
CA TYR A 67 14.72 12.20 -4.89
C TYR A 67 15.97 11.49 -4.35
N GLY A 68 16.92 11.16 -5.24
CA GLY A 68 18.23 10.59 -4.88
C GLY A 68 18.26 9.07 -4.77
N GLY A 69 17.23 8.36 -5.25
CA GLY A 69 17.17 6.90 -5.20
C GLY A 69 15.83 6.36 -5.66
N ARG A 70 15.69 5.02 -5.64
CA ARG A 70 14.37 4.38 -5.69
C ARG A 70 13.61 4.69 -4.41
N PHE A 71 12.28 4.71 -4.46
CA PHE A 71 11.45 5.06 -3.29
C PHE A 71 11.80 4.22 -2.05
N SER A 72 11.93 2.90 -2.21
CA SER A 72 12.27 1.97 -1.13
C SER A 72 13.59 2.28 -0.41
N ARG A 73 14.51 3.02 -1.05
CA ARG A 73 15.84 3.38 -0.52
C ARG A 73 15.91 4.80 0.03
N LEU A 74 14.84 5.57 -0.03
CA LEU A 74 14.80 6.91 0.57
C LEU A 74 14.77 6.84 2.10
N SER A 75 15.22 7.90 2.79
CA SER A 75 14.97 8.09 4.23
C SER A 75 13.48 8.30 4.49
N ASP A 76 13.03 8.10 5.72
CA ASP A 76 11.61 8.20 6.07
C ASP A 76 11.02 9.59 5.75
N GLU A 77 11.73 10.67 6.07
CA GLU A 77 11.28 12.02 5.76
C GLU A 77 11.22 12.27 4.25
N ARG A 78 12.11 11.63 3.47
CA ARG A 78 12.07 11.71 2.00
C ARG A 78 10.93 10.86 1.42
N ARG A 79 10.59 9.73 2.04
CA ARG A 79 9.45 8.89 1.63
C ARG A 79 8.14 9.64 1.80
N GLU A 80 7.94 10.29 2.94
CA GLU A 80 6.75 11.11 3.22
C GLU A 80 6.59 12.24 2.19
N ARG A 81 7.65 13.03 1.97
CA ARG A 81 7.65 14.09 0.95
C ARG A 81 7.39 13.54 -0.46
N TYR A 82 7.95 12.39 -0.77
CA TYR A 82 7.72 11.73 -2.05
C TYR A 82 6.26 11.37 -2.23
N VAL A 83 5.64 10.68 -1.25
CA VAL A 83 4.22 10.31 -1.26
C VAL A 83 3.34 11.55 -1.38
N GLU A 84 3.60 12.60 -0.60
CA GLU A 84 2.86 13.85 -0.67
C GLU A 84 2.96 14.50 -2.06
N SER A 85 4.13 14.47 -2.69
CA SER A 85 4.32 15.02 -4.03
C SER A 85 3.45 14.34 -5.09
N TRP A 86 3.15 13.04 -4.92
CA TRP A 86 2.23 12.31 -5.80
C TRP A 86 0.78 12.65 -5.51
N MET A 87 0.42 12.74 -4.22
CA MET A 87 -0.91 13.11 -3.76
C MET A 87 -1.33 14.50 -4.29
N ARG A 88 -0.43 15.49 -4.19
CA ARG A 88 -0.69 16.90 -4.54
C ARG A 88 -0.28 17.27 -5.97
N SER A 89 0.26 16.34 -6.75
CA SER A 89 0.76 16.60 -8.10
C SER A 89 -0.30 17.22 -9.02
N ARG A 90 0.08 18.19 -9.86
CA ARG A 90 -0.77 18.73 -10.94
C ARG A 90 -1.02 17.71 -12.05
N ILE A 91 -0.11 16.74 -12.22
CA ILE A 91 -0.23 15.64 -13.20
C ILE A 91 -1.27 14.63 -12.71
N ALA A 92 -2.36 14.47 -13.47
CA ALA A 92 -3.50 13.62 -13.10
C ALA A 92 -3.10 12.15 -12.87
N THR A 93 -2.26 11.60 -13.75
CA THR A 93 -1.80 10.21 -13.68
C THR A 93 -1.11 9.89 -12.34
N ARG A 94 -0.30 10.81 -11.79
CA ARG A 94 0.33 10.60 -10.48
C ARG A 94 -0.71 10.48 -9.38
N ARG A 95 -1.72 11.35 -9.38
CA ARG A 95 -2.79 11.31 -8.38
C ARG A 95 -3.63 10.03 -8.50
N ILE A 96 -3.85 9.54 -9.72
CA ILE A 96 -4.57 8.28 -9.98
C ILE A 96 -3.79 7.09 -9.42
N ILE A 97 -2.49 7.00 -9.72
CA ILE A 97 -1.62 5.94 -9.21
C ILE A 97 -1.55 5.98 -7.69
N TYR A 98 -1.35 7.16 -7.09
CA TYR A 98 -1.32 7.32 -5.64
C TYR A 98 -2.62 6.80 -5.00
N ARG A 99 -3.79 7.23 -5.50
CA ARG A 99 -5.07 6.75 -4.98
C ARG A 99 -5.23 5.24 -5.12
N ALA A 100 -4.93 4.69 -6.28
CA ALA A 100 -5.03 3.25 -6.52
C ALA A 100 -4.17 2.43 -5.55
N LEU A 101 -2.93 2.85 -5.31
CA LEU A 101 -2.03 2.23 -4.35
C LEU A 101 -2.54 2.41 -2.91
N ARG A 102 -2.82 3.66 -2.51
CA ARG A 102 -3.28 3.99 -1.15
C ARG A 102 -4.58 3.28 -0.79
N ASP A 103 -5.56 3.26 -1.67
CA ASP A 103 -6.87 2.64 -1.42
C ASP A 103 -6.74 1.11 -1.35
N THR A 104 -5.94 0.52 -2.23
CA THR A 104 -5.64 -0.92 -2.18
C THR A 104 -4.93 -1.26 -0.87
N PHE A 105 -3.91 -0.50 -0.49
CA PHE A 105 -3.13 -0.79 0.72
C PHE A 105 -3.95 -0.55 1.98
N ALA A 106 -4.83 0.45 2.01
CA ALA A 106 -5.78 0.66 3.09
C ALA A 106 -6.75 -0.52 3.22
N PHE A 107 -7.30 -1.01 2.10
CA PHE A 107 -8.14 -2.21 2.10
C PHE A 107 -7.38 -3.42 2.67
N LEU A 108 -6.15 -3.64 2.22
CA LEU A 108 -5.33 -4.76 2.68
C LEU A 108 -4.90 -4.66 4.14
N TYR A 109 -4.75 -3.45 4.66
CA TYR A 109 -4.39 -3.18 6.05
C TYR A 109 -5.60 -3.40 6.97
N TYR A 110 -6.71 -2.71 6.71
CA TYR A 110 -7.87 -2.73 7.61
C TYR A 110 -8.74 -3.98 7.51
N GLN A 111 -8.58 -4.81 6.47
CA GLN A 111 -9.21 -6.14 6.48
C GLN A 111 -8.59 -7.09 7.50
N ASP A 112 -7.38 -6.80 8.00
CA ASP A 112 -6.66 -7.65 8.93
C ASP A 112 -7.16 -7.45 10.38
N PRO A 113 -7.61 -8.51 11.07
CA PRO A 113 -8.10 -8.41 12.45
C PRO A 113 -7.11 -7.79 13.43
N ARG A 114 -5.80 -7.89 13.17
CA ARG A 114 -4.75 -7.27 14.00
C ARG A 114 -4.85 -5.74 14.05
N THR A 115 -5.61 -5.12 13.15
CA THR A 115 -5.82 -3.66 13.12
C THR A 115 -7.09 -3.21 13.82
N TRP A 116 -8.05 -4.12 14.07
CA TRP A 116 -9.40 -3.76 14.47
C TRP A 116 -9.49 -3.17 15.88
N GLU A 117 -8.75 -3.75 16.83
CA GLU A 117 -8.68 -3.24 18.20
C GLU A 117 -8.17 -1.80 18.23
N GLY A 118 -7.09 -1.51 17.50
CA GLY A 118 -6.48 -0.18 17.43
C GLY A 118 -7.37 0.91 16.83
N ILE A 119 -8.42 0.54 16.10
CA ILE A 119 -9.42 1.48 15.56
C ILE A 119 -10.79 1.38 16.26
N ALA A 120 -10.86 0.68 17.40
CA ALA A 120 -12.09 0.40 18.14
C ALA A 120 -13.21 -0.22 17.27
N TYR A 121 -12.82 -1.01 16.26
CA TYR A 121 -13.75 -1.76 15.43
C TYR A 121 -13.95 -3.14 16.04
N PRO A 122 -15.18 -3.54 16.42
CA PRO A 122 -15.44 -4.84 17.03
C PRO A 122 -15.34 -6.02 16.04
N GLY A 123 -15.04 -5.74 14.78
CA GLY A 123 -15.11 -6.70 13.68
C GLY A 123 -16.45 -6.67 12.96
N PRO A 124 -16.56 -7.35 11.81
CA PRO A 124 -17.81 -7.46 11.08
C PRO A 124 -18.86 -8.17 11.93
N PRO A 125 -20.15 -7.79 11.84
CA PRO A 125 -21.21 -8.49 12.54
C PRO A 125 -21.28 -9.94 12.04
N VAL A 126 -20.87 -10.89 12.89
CA VAL A 126 -20.94 -12.31 12.58
C VAL A 126 -22.35 -12.79 12.92
N GLY A 127 -23.19 -13.03 11.91
CA GLY A 127 -24.45 -13.77 12.09
C GLY A 127 -25.76 -12.98 12.17
N LEU A 128 -26.05 -12.07 11.23
CA LEU A 128 -27.45 -11.83 10.87
C LEU A 128 -27.97 -13.07 10.13
N LYS A 129 -28.41 -14.09 10.89
CA LYS A 129 -29.44 -14.99 10.37
C LYS A 129 -30.63 -14.08 10.07
N ARG A 130 -30.95 -13.97 8.78
CA ARG A 130 -32.25 -13.43 8.37
C ARG A 130 -33.23 -14.51 8.77
N ASP A 131 -33.88 -14.32 9.91
CA ASP A 131 -35.09 -15.05 10.27
C ASP A 131 -36.17 -14.83 9.19
#